data_AF-A0A954A318-F1
#
_entry.id   AF-A0A954A318-F1
#
_cell.length_a   1.000
_cell.length_b   1.000
_cell.length_c   1.000
_cell.angle_alpha   90.00
_cell.angle_beta   90.00
_cell.angle_gamma   90.00
#
_symmetry.space_group_name_H-M   'P 1'
#
loop_
_entity.id
_entity.type
_entity.pdbx_description
1 polymer ?
#
loop_
_entity_poly.entity_id
_entity_poly.type
_entity_poly.pdbx_seq_one_letter_code
_entity_poly.pdbx_strand_id
1 'polypeptide(L)'
;MPPSGLSAEPDSSADAPFAMARDIADWRTAAPRLATLLRRAALRRRRHAALNGFLWGLSVAALGALGVVITWKLVWPGWDLVRTAECVAAIGLGCALLGAALAAALRSSDPVATALAIENQVDLAERLSSIVFLERSIAGGGPAAHADPLATAALYRDGDEAAARVDLRSGIPFRRPRALFVAVGLLFAVGAASLLPQFDLLGAEQERAQVAKEEKRVREARERQRKRLEEIVEKAKRAKVDPRTEKLLQKMSQPEEQRTEAEKRPPAKQDPQRRELAKMDELRREAQELREREEMKSLDRMLEQIQSSAQKLESQEAKDMQSALQKGDLSSASQAMKKLADKISEAQKSGDKDELSKLSKDLNALLKKLDGLPQSEELSKAAADLAKMDPKDLAKAMESTASQLDQLERLMRERDLLDQTLSEIELTENELASLPQEWPEPCELCKNGGT
;
A
#
# COMPACT_ATOMS: atom_id res chain seq x y z
N MET A 1 -44.78 -127.99 8.01
CA MET A 1 -44.79 -127.01 6.89
C MET A 1 -45.96 -126.08 7.16
N PRO A 2 -45.85 -124.74 7.24
CA PRO A 2 -44.87 -123.79 6.69
C PRO A 2 -44.14 -122.96 7.81
N PRO A 3 -43.37 -121.88 7.53
CA PRO A 3 -42.27 -121.41 8.39
C PRO A 3 -42.64 -120.33 9.43
N SER A 4 -41.92 -120.36 10.55
CA SER A 4 -41.95 -119.40 11.66
C SER A 4 -41.26 -118.10 11.26
N GLY A 5 -41.94 -116.97 11.50
CA GLY A 5 -41.50 -115.63 11.15
C GLY A 5 -40.41 -115.07 12.09
N LEU A 6 -39.39 -114.47 11.47
CA LEU A 6 -38.41 -113.58 12.08
C LEU A 6 -38.98 -112.15 12.10
N SER A 7 -39.17 -111.60 13.29
CA SER A 7 -39.48 -110.19 13.51
C SER A 7 -38.19 -109.39 13.47
N ALA A 8 -38.07 -108.44 12.54
CA ALA A 8 -36.95 -107.50 12.48
C ALA A 8 -37.16 -106.36 13.48
N GLU A 9 -36.23 -106.19 14.42
CA GLU A 9 -36.12 -104.97 15.24
C GLU A 9 -35.64 -103.80 14.36
N PRO A 10 -36.27 -102.61 14.44
CA PRO A 10 -35.76 -101.43 13.77
C PRO A 10 -34.51 -100.91 14.51
N ASP A 11 -33.36 -100.93 13.82
CA ASP A 11 -32.10 -100.33 14.28
C ASP A 11 -32.28 -98.83 14.56
N SER A 12 -32.32 -98.49 15.85
CA SER A 12 -32.46 -97.14 16.42
C SER A 12 -31.18 -96.29 16.36
N SER A 13 -30.18 -96.65 15.56
CA SER A 13 -28.85 -95.99 15.54
C SER A 13 -28.67 -94.92 14.46
N ALA A 14 -29.62 -94.75 13.53
CA ALA A 14 -29.46 -93.84 12.38
C ALA A 14 -29.78 -92.36 12.67
N ASP A 15 -30.47 -92.03 13.77
CA ASP A 15 -30.90 -90.65 14.10
C ASP A 15 -29.97 -89.89 15.06
N ALA A 16 -29.00 -90.57 15.69
CA ALA A 16 -28.04 -89.96 16.60
C ALA A 16 -27.13 -88.87 15.97
N PRO A 17 -26.62 -89.00 14.71
CA PRO A 17 -25.73 -87.98 14.15
C PRO A 17 -26.45 -86.67 13.81
N PHE A 18 -27.77 -86.69 13.59
CA PHE A 18 -28.55 -85.47 13.29
C PHE A 18 -28.94 -84.66 14.52
N ALA A 19 -29.12 -85.29 15.69
CA ALA A 19 -29.35 -84.59 16.95
C ALA A 19 -28.10 -83.80 17.38
N MET A 20 -26.92 -84.40 17.24
CA MET A 20 -25.64 -83.76 17.59
C MET A 20 -25.28 -82.60 16.65
N ALA A 21 -25.64 -82.69 15.36
CA ALA A 21 -25.46 -81.59 14.40
C ALA A 21 -26.34 -80.36 14.69
N ARG A 22 -27.52 -80.55 15.32
CA ARG A 22 -28.38 -79.44 15.76
C ARG A 22 -27.82 -78.73 16.99
N ASP A 23 -27.34 -79.48 17.99
CA ASP A 23 -26.63 -78.90 19.14
C ASP A 23 -25.36 -78.16 18.71
N ILE A 24 -24.77 -78.57 17.57
CA ILE A 24 -23.60 -77.91 17.01
C ILE A 24 -23.91 -76.51 16.43
N ALA A 25 -25.12 -76.30 15.92
CA ALA A 25 -25.55 -74.99 15.44
C ALA A 25 -25.83 -74.02 16.60
N ASP A 26 -26.30 -74.53 17.74
CA ASP A 26 -26.67 -73.73 18.90
C ASP A 26 -25.44 -73.11 19.60
N TRP A 27 -24.30 -73.80 19.68
CA TRP A 27 -23.12 -73.21 20.33
C TRP A 27 -22.51 -72.03 19.58
N ARG A 28 -22.70 -71.93 18.24
CA ARG A 28 -22.33 -70.73 17.48
C ARG A 28 -23.11 -69.49 17.90
N THR A 29 -24.31 -69.68 18.47
CA THR A 29 -25.12 -68.58 19.04
C THR A 29 -24.87 -68.37 20.54
N ALA A 30 -24.17 -69.30 21.20
CA ALA A 30 -24.05 -69.36 22.66
C ALA A 30 -22.92 -68.50 23.26
N ALA A 31 -22.07 -67.86 22.46
CA ALA A 31 -21.02 -66.96 22.96
C ALA A 31 -21.28 -65.45 22.69
N PRO A 32 -22.50 -64.91 22.92
CA PRO A 32 -22.78 -63.49 22.67
C PRO A 32 -21.94 -62.58 23.57
N ARG A 33 -21.45 -63.08 24.72
CA ARG A 33 -20.61 -62.32 25.65
C ARG A 33 -19.19 -62.12 25.10
N LEU A 34 -18.57 -63.16 24.53
CA LEU A 34 -17.26 -63.04 23.90
C LEU A 34 -17.30 -62.05 22.72
N ALA A 35 -18.29 -62.20 21.83
CA ALA A 35 -18.46 -61.31 20.69
C ALA A 35 -18.71 -59.85 21.12
N THR A 36 -19.54 -59.62 22.15
CA THR A 36 -19.78 -58.28 22.67
C THR A 36 -18.56 -57.70 23.40
N LEU A 37 -17.80 -58.51 24.12
CA LEU A 37 -16.55 -58.11 24.77
C LEU A 37 -15.51 -57.69 23.74
N LEU A 38 -15.25 -58.52 22.72
CA LEU A 38 -14.32 -58.21 21.64
C LEU A 38 -14.76 -56.99 20.84
N ARG A 39 -16.06 -56.85 20.54
CA ARG A 39 -16.59 -55.65 19.86
C ARG A 39 -16.39 -54.39 20.69
N ARG A 40 -16.63 -54.44 22.00
CA ARG A 40 -16.41 -53.30 22.92
C ARG A 40 -14.92 -52.96 23.02
N ALA A 41 -14.05 -53.96 23.15
CA ALA A 41 -12.60 -53.79 23.19
C ALA A 41 -12.06 -53.18 21.88
N ALA A 42 -12.51 -53.70 20.73
CA ALA A 42 -12.17 -53.16 19.42
C ALA A 42 -12.64 -51.71 19.26
N LEU A 43 -13.88 -51.40 19.66
CA LEU A 43 -14.40 -50.03 19.62
C LEU A 43 -13.58 -49.08 20.50
N ARG A 44 -13.16 -49.51 21.69
CA ARG A 44 -12.31 -48.72 22.59
C ARG A 44 -10.91 -48.48 21.99
N ARG A 45 -10.31 -49.50 21.38
CA ARG A 45 -9.02 -49.38 20.68
C ARG A 45 -9.12 -48.43 19.48
N ARG A 46 -10.22 -48.50 18.71
CA ARG A 46 -10.50 -47.55 17.61
C ARG A 46 -10.68 -46.13 18.11
N ARG A 47 -11.42 -45.91 19.20
CA ARG A 47 -11.56 -44.58 19.83
C ARG A 47 -10.21 -44.02 20.28
N HIS A 48 -9.37 -44.85 20.92
CA HIS A 48 -8.00 -44.44 21.27
C HIS A 48 -7.14 -44.09 20.06
N ALA A 49 -7.22 -44.91 19.00
CA ALA A 49 -6.52 -44.63 17.76
C ALA A 49 -7.00 -43.33 17.10
N ALA A 50 -8.31 -43.10 17.06
CA ALA A 50 -8.93 -41.89 16.53
C ALA A 50 -8.53 -40.65 17.33
N LEU A 51 -8.55 -40.73 18.68
CA LEU A 51 -8.08 -39.64 19.55
C LEU A 51 -6.60 -39.33 19.33
N ASN A 52 -5.75 -40.35 19.20
CA ASN A 52 -4.33 -40.14 18.93
C ASN A 52 -4.11 -39.54 17.54
N GLY A 53 -4.84 -40.02 16.52
CA GLY A 53 -4.80 -39.47 15.17
C GLY A 53 -5.27 -38.02 15.12
N PHE A 54 -6.35 -37.70 15.84
CA PHE A 54 -6.86 -36.35 16.00
C PHE A 54 -5.82 -35.42 16.63
N LEU A 55 -5.18 -35.84 17.73
CA LEU A 55 -4.18 -35.04 18.42
C LEU A 55 -2.89 -34.84 17.59
N TRP A 56 -2.47 -35.86 16.84
CA TRP A 56 -1.36 -35.71 15.90
C TRP A 56 -1.72 -34.77 14.74
N GLY A 57 -2.91 -34.93 14.16
CA GLY A 57 -3.41 -34.02 13.12
C GLY A 57 -3.50 -32.57 13.62
N LEU A 58 -3.99 -32.37 14.84
CA LEU A 58 -4.03 -31.07 15.50
C LEU A 58 -2.64 -30.50 15.74
N SER A 59 -1.66 -31.33 16.10
CA SER A 59 -0.27 -30.90 16.31
C SER A 59 0.37 -30.45 14.99
N VAL A 60 0.18 -31.20 13.90
CA VAL A 60 0.68 -30.82 12.56
C VAL A 60 0.00 -29.54 12.07
N ALA A 61 -1.31 -29.41 12.27
CA ALA A 61 -2.05 -28.20 11.96
C ALA A 61 -1.55 -26.99 12.76
N ALA A 62 -1.31 -27.14 14.06
CA ALA A 62 -0.79 -26.08 14.92
C ALA A 62 0.64 -25.66 14.53
N LEU A 63 1.50 -26.62 14.16
CA LEU A 63 2.84 -26.32 13.64
C LEU A 63 2.77 -25.53 12.32
N GLY A 64 1.89 -25.94 11.40
CA GLY A 64 1.65 -25.21 10.16
C GLY A 64 1.11 -23.80 10.42
N ALA A 65 0.14 -23.65 11.31
CA ALA A 65 -0.40 -22.37 11.73
C ALA A 65 0.67 -21.46 12.35
N LEU A 66 1.57 -22.00 13.18
CA LEU A 66 2.69 -21.27 13.74
C LEU A 66 3.62 -20.74 12.64
N GLY A 67 3.97 -21.58 11.65
CA GLY A 67 4.76 -21.16 10.49
C GLY A 67 4.07 -20.04 9.70
N VAL A 68 2.75 -20.14 9.48
CA VAL A 68 1.96 -19.09 8.80
C VAL A 68 1.96 -17.80 9.62
N VAL A 69 1.75 -17.84 10.93
CA VAL A 69 1.77 -16.64 11.79
C VAL A 69 3.13 -15.96 11.77
N ILE A 70 4.23 -16.74 11.83
CA ILE A 70 5.60 -16.20 11.80
C ILE A 70 5.89 -15.57 10.44
N THR A 71 5.65 -16.30 9.34
CA THR A 71 5.88 -15.80 7.97
C THR A 71 5.02 -14.59 7.65
N TRP A 72 3.76 -14.60 8.08
CA TRP A 72 2.85 -13.45 7.96
C TRP A 72 3.38 -12.20 8.64
N LYS A 73 3.77 -12.32 9.92
CA LYS A 73 4.33 -11.21 10.69
C LYS A 73 5.61 -10.67 10.08
N LEU A 74 6.40 -11.51 9.40
CA LEU A 74 7.65 -11.11 8.78
C LEU A 74 7.46 -10.46 7.40
N VAL A 75 6.52 -10.93 6.58
CA VAL A 75 6.46 -10.57 5.15
C VAL A 75 5.34 -9.58 4.81
N TRP A 76 4.19 -9.64 5.49
CA TRP A 76 3.00 -8.86 5.08
C TRP A 76 2.29 -8.17 6.27
N PRO A 77 2.88 -7.10 6.84
CA PRO A 77 2.33 -6.42 8.02
C PRO A 77 1.02 -5.64 7.79
N GLY A 78 0.44 -5.63 6.59
CA GLY A 78 -0.74 -4.81 6.24
C GLY A 78 -2.01 -5.59 5.93
N TRP A 79 -1.99 -6.91 6.05
CA TRP A 79 -3.07 -7.76 5.56
C TRP A 79 -3.96 -8.19 6.74
N ASP A 80 -5.27 -8.37 6.51
CA ASP A 80 -6.28 -8.38 7.58
C ASP A 80 -6.27 -9.71 8.35
N LEU A 81 -5.88 -9.66 9.64
CA LEU A 81 -5.60 -10.83 10.48
C LEU A 81 -6.83 -11.71 10.73
N VAL A 82 -8.01 -11.09 10.76
CA VAL A 82 -9.27 -11.78 11.09
C VAL A 82 -9.60 -12.80 10.00
N ARG A 83 -9.45 -12.41 8.73
CA ARG A 83 -9.82 -13.23 7.58
C ARG A 83 -8.85 -14.40 7.40
N THR A 84 -7.57 -14.23 7.70
CA THR A 84 -6.60 -15.32 7.65
C THR A 84 -6.73 -16.28 8.82
N ALA A 85 -7.08 -15.79 10.01
CA ALA A 85 -7.31 -16.65 11.18
C ALA A 85 -8.46 -17.64 10.94
N GLU A 86 -9.58 -17.20 10.34
CA GLU A 86 -10.71 -18.07 10.00
C GLU A 86 -10.30 -19.19 9.02
N CYS A 87 -9.57 -18.85 7.96
CA CYS A 87 -9.09 -19.84 6.98
C CYS A 87 -8.12 -20.84 7.62
N VAL A 88 -7.16 -20.38 8.43
CA VAL A 88 -6.19 -21.26 9.10
C VAL A 88 -6.89 -22.17 10.10
N ALA A 89 -7.88 -21.66 10.85
CA ALA A 89 -8.67 -22.46 11.78
C ALA A 89 -9.50 -23.54 11.06
N ALA A 90 -10.14 -23.19 9.94
CA ALA A 90 -10.93 -24.13 9.14
C ALA A 90 -10.05 -25.24 8.54
N ILE A 91 -8.90 -24.89 7.97
CA ILE A 91 -7.93 -25.86 7.42
C ILE A 91 -7.39 -26.75 8.54
N GLY A 92 -7.02 -26.16 9.68
CA GLY A 92 -6.50 -26.91 10.82
C GLY A 92 -7.49 -27.92 11.39
N LEU A 93 -8.77 -27.52 11.53
CA LEU A 93 -9.85 -28.42 11.93
C LEU A 93 -10.03 -29.56 10.91
N GLY A 94 -10.01 -29.23 9.62
CA GLY A 94 -10.09 -30.20 8.53
C GLY A 94 -8.97 -31.25 8.60
N CYS A 95 -7.73 -30.82 8.77
CA CYS A 95 -6.58 -31.72 8.94
C CYS A 95 -6.69 -32.60 10.18
N ALA A 96 -7.18 -32.06 11.31
CA ALA A 96 -7.35 -32.83 12.54
C ALA A 96 -8.43 -33.92 12.38
N LEU A 97 -9.57 -33.60 11.75
CA LEU A 97 -10.63 -34.57 11.46
C LEU A 97 -10.19 -35.62 10.45
N LEU A 98 -9.47 -35.25 9.40
CA LEU A 98 -8.90 -36.18 8.42
C LEU A 98 -7.91 -37.14 9.08
N GLY A 99 -7.01 -36.62 9.94
CA GLY A 99 -6.08 -37.44 10.71
C GLY A 99 -6.77 -38.43 11.65
N ALA A 100 -7.87 -38.01 12.28
CA ALA A 100 -8.69 -38.89 13.11
C ALA A 100 -9.35 -40.01 12.28
N ALA A 101 -9.93 -39.66 11.13
CA ALA A 101 -10.58 -40.61 10.22
C ALA A 101 -9.58 -41.62 9.64
N LEU A 102 -8.42 -41.15 9.16
CA LEU A 102 -7.35 -42.00 8.65
C LEU A 102 -6.79 -42.93 9.73
N ALA A 103 -6.52 -42.43 10.93
CA ALA A 103 -6.03 -43.27 12.03
C ALA A 103 -7.07 -44.32 12.48
N ALA A 104 -8.36 -44.00 12.40
CA ALA A 104 -9.44 -44.94 12.70
C ALA A 104 -9.60 -45.99 11.60
N ALA A 105 -9.47 -45.60 10.33
CA ALA A 105 -9.62 -46.47 9.17
C ALA A 105 -8.42 -47.42 8.96
N LEU A 106 -7.19 -46.90 9.10
CA LEU A 106 -5.95 -47.65 8.89
C LEU A 106 -5.66 -48.66 10.00
N ARG A 107 -6.22 -48.47 11.21
CA ARG A 107 -6.17 -49.49 12.27
C ARG A 107 -7.30 -50.48 12.10
N SER A 108 -7.12 -51.41 11.15
CA SER A 108 -7.90 -52.64 11.13
C SER A 108 -7.76 -53.31 12.51
N SER A 109 -8.90 -53.54 13.17
CA SER A 109 -8.92 -54.18 14.48
C SER A 109 -8.85 -55.67 14.24
N ASP A 110 -7.64 -56.20 14.11
CA ASP A 110 -7.47 -57.65 14.08
C ASP A 110 -8.04 -58.23 15.39
N PRO A 111 -9.09 -59.06 15.32
CA PRO A 111 -9.74 -59.59 16.51
C PRO A 111 -8.75 -60.44 17.33
N VAL A 112 -7.82 -61.14 16.68
CA VAL A 112 -6.79 -61.95 17.35
C VAL A 112 -5.84 -61.05 18.14
N ALA A 113 -5.32 -59.99 17.52
CA ALA A 113 -4.46 -59.02 18.20
C ALA A 113 -5.19 -58.24 19.31
N THR A 114 -6.52 -58.22 19.31
CA THR A 114 -7.32 -57.60 20.38
C THR A 114 -7.52 -58.59 21.53
N ALA A 115 -7.78 -59.87 21.24
CA ALA A 115 -7.84 -60.93 22.24
C ALA A 115 -6.50 -61.05 22.98
N LEU A 116 -5.38 -61.17 22.26
CA LEU A 116 -4.03 -61.24 22.84
C LEU A 116 -3.70 -60.03 23.74
N ALA A 117 -4.13 -58.83 23.34
CA ALA A 117 -3.88 -57.63 24.14
C ALA A 117 -4.66 -57.59 25.46
N ILE A 118 -5.83 -58.22 25.51
CA ILE A 118 -6.65 -58.37 26.72
C ILE A 118 -6.05 -59.46 27.60
N GLU A 119 -5.69 -60.60 27.00
CA GLU A 119 -5.07 -61.74 27.68
C GLU A 119 -3.78 -61.37 28.38
N ASN A 120 -2.87 -60.68 27.68
CA ASN A 120 -1.60 -60.21 28.24
C ASN A 120 -1.76 -59.26 29.43
N GLN A 121 -2.93 -58.64 29.62
CA GLN A 121 -3.20 -57.72 30.74
C GLN A 121 -3.96 -58.34 31.89
N VAL A 122 -4.76 -59.39 31.64
CA VAL A 122 -5.58 -60.06 32.65
C VAL A 122 -5.07 -61.48 32.95
N ASP A 123 -3.91 -61.84 32.39
CA ASP A 123 -3.22 -63.13 32.57
C ASP A 123 -4.11 -64.34 32.26
N LEU A 124 -4.87 -64.25 31.16
CA LEU A 124 -5.60 -65.41 30.64
C LEU A 124 -4.70 -66.10 29.63
N ALA A 125 -4.20 -67.28 29.97
CA ALA A 125 -3.30 -68.10 29.15
C ALA A 125 -3.91 -68.50 27.80
N GLU A 126 -3.95 -67.58 26.83
CA GLU A 126 -4.33 -67.75 25.42
C GLU A 126 -5.76 -68.29 25.16
N ARG A 127 -6.64 -68.25 26.15
CA ARG A 127 -8.00 -68.83 26.07
C ARG A 127 -8.91 -68.12 25.05
N LEU A 128 -8.90 -66.79 25.04
CA LEU A 128 -9.68 -65.95 24.12
C LEU A 128 -9.08 -65.94 22.71
N SER A 129 -7.75 -65.85 22.58
CA SER A 129 -7.07 -65.84 21.28
C SER A 129 -7.19 -67.19 20.57
N SER A 130 -7.14 -68.29 21.31
CA SER A 130 -7.39 -69.64 20.78
C SER A 130 -8.79 -69.77 20.17
N ILE A 131 -9.82 -69.21 20.81
CA ILE A 131 -11.20 -69.28 20.30
C ILE A 131 -11.37 -68.42 19.05
N VAL A 132 -10.86 -67.19 19.06
CA VAL A 132 -10.92 -66.32 17.86
C VAL A 132 -10.13 -66.93 16.69
N PHE A 133 -8.99 -67.57 16.98
CA PHE A 133 -8.22 -68.29 15.98
C PHE A 133 -8.98 -69.53 15.46
N LEU A 134 -9.63 -70.27 16.34
CA LEU A 134 -10.49 -71.41 16.00
C LEU A 134 -11.66 -70.97 15.10
N GLU A 135 -12.37 -69.89 15.46
CA GLU A 135 -13.45 -69.31 14.64
C GLU A 135 -12.97 -68.92 13.24
N ARG A 136 -11.82 -68.23 13.16
CA ARG A 136 -11.24 -67.79 11.88
C ARG A 136 -10.77 -68.96 11.03
N SER A 137 -10.16 -69.98 11.64
CA SER A 137 -9.69 -71.16 10.93
C SER A 137 -10.83 -72.05 10.46
N ILE A 138 -11.93 -72.19 11.23
CA ILE A 138 -13.16 -72.86 10.79
C ILE A 138 -13.80 -72.08 9.62
N ALA A 139 -13.94 -70.76 9.74
CA ALA A 139 -14.56 -69.92 8.70
C ALA A 139 -13.75 -69.91 7.39
N GLY A 140 -12.43 -70.07 7.47
CA GLY A 140 -11.54 -70.16 6.31
C GLY A 140 -11.36 -71.57 5.73
N GLY A 141 -12.05 -72.58 6.25
CA GLY A 141 -11.87 -73.99 5.83
C GLY A 141 -10.49 -74.56 6.17
N GLY A 142 -9.82 -74.01 7.18
CA GLY A 142 -8.52 -74.48 7.66
C GLY A 142 -8.61 -75.81 8.44
N PRO A 143 -7.48 -76.35 8.92
CA PRO A 143 -7.41 -77.67 9.56
C PRO A 143 -8.29 -77.80 10.80
N ALA A 144 -8.62 -76.69 11.47
CA ALA A 144 -9.55 -76.66 12.59
C ALA A 144 -11.02 -76.96 12.21
N ALA A 145 -11.39 -76.91 10.92
CA ALA A 145 -12.72 -77.30 10.47
C ALA A 145 -13.03 -78.78 10.74
N HIS A 146 -11.99 -79.61 10.93
CA HIS A 146 -12.09 -81.03 11.28
C HIS A 146 -11.77 -81.31 12.76
N ALA A 147 -11.67 -80.27 13.60
CA ALA A 147 -11.44 -80.47 15.03
C ALA A 147 -12.62 -81.22 15.68
N ASP A 148 -12.32 -82.01 16.70
CA ASP A 148 -13.32 -82.77 17.45
C ASP A 148 -14.40 -81.81 18.01
N PRO A 149 -15.69 -81.99 17.66
CA PRO A 149 -16.78 -81.14 18.13
C PRO A 149 -16.80 -80.97 19.66
N LEU A 150 -16.48 -82.02 20.42
CA LEU A 150 -16.46 -81.97 21.88
C LEU A 150 -15.33 -81.06 22.40
N ALA A 151 -14.14 -81.14 21.80
CA ALA A 151 -13.02 -80.27 22.14
C ALA A 151 -13.31 -78.81 21.81
N THR A 152 -13.96 -78.54 20.66
CA THR A 152 -14.36 -77.18 20.30
C THR A 152 -15.38 -76.62 21.30
N ALA A 153 -16.40 -77.40 21.68
CA ALA A 153 -17.41 -76.99 22.65
C ALA A 153 -16.82 -76.69 24.04
N ALA A 154 -15.84 -77.49 24.48
CA ALA A 154 -15.13 -77.26 25.74
C ALA A 154 -14.34 -75.94 25.72
N LEU A 155 -13.65 -75.63 24.61
CA LEU A 155 -12.92 -74.37 24.44
C LEU A 155 -13.87 -73.16 24.46
N TYR A 156 -15.03 -73.22 23.77
CA TYR A 156 -16.01 -72.13 23.79
C TYR A 156 -16.55 -71.89 25.20
N ARG A 157 -16.83 -72.94 25.96
CA ARG A 157 -17.31 -72.82 27.34
C ARG A 157 -16.26 -72.18 28.25
N ASP A 158 -15.02 -72.64 28.19
CA ASP A 158 -13.92 -72.04 28.97
C ASP A 158 -13.70 -70.57 28.58
N GLY A 159 -13.82 -70.26 27.29
CA GLY A 159 -13.81 -68.90 26.76
C GLY A 159 -14.89 -67.98 27.27
N ASP A 160 -16.13 -68.45 27.34
CA ASP A 160 -17.25 -67.64 27.85
C ASP A 160 -17.08 -67.37 29.36
N GLU A 161 -16.68 -68.38 30.13
CA GLU A 161 -16.37 -68.24 31.56
C GLU A 161 -15.16 -67.32 31.79
N ALA A 162 -14.15 -67.39 30.92
CA ALA A 162 -13.02 -66.47 30.90
C ALA A 162 -13.46 -65.04 30.56
N ALA A 163 -14.24 -64.85 29.50
CA ALA A 163 -14.74 -63.55 29.05
C ALA A 163 -15.64 -62.87 30.11
N ALA A 164 -16.43 -63.64 30.86
CA ALA A 164 -17.27 -63.13 31.94
C ALA A 164 -16.48 -62.52 33.11
N ARG A 165 -15.23 -62.98 33.32
CA ARG A 165 -14.35 -62.50 34.40
C ARG A 165 -13.48 -61.31 34.01
N VAL A 166 -13.40 -60.99 32.72
CA VAL A 166 -12.54 -59.89 32.22
C VAL A 166 -13.22 -58.54 32.44
N ASP A 167 -12.59 -57.69 33.25
CA ASP A 167 -12.92 -56.26 33.28
C ASP A 167 -12.21 -55.52 32.12
N LEU A 168 -13.01 -55.04 31.17
CA LEU A 168 -12.53 -54.26 30.03
C LEU A 168 -11.82 -52.95 30.44
N ARG A 169 -12.05 -52.42 31.65
CA ARG A 169 -11.40 -51.19 32.14
C ARG A 169 -9.97 -51.42 32.58
N SER A 170 -9.68 -52.53 33.24
CA SER A 170 -8.32 -52.90 33.62
C SER A 170 -7.53 -53.43 32.42
N GLY A 171 -8.16 -54.20 31.53
CA GLY A 171 -7.50 -54.83 30.38
C GLY A 171 -7.20 -53.91 29.19
N ILE A 172 -7.77 -52.70 29.14
CA ILE A 172 -7.39 -51.65 28.16
C ILE A 172 -7.51 -50.30 28.87
N PRO A 173 -6.54 -49.92 29.73
CA PRO A 173 -6.65 -48.69 30.50
C PRO A 173 -6.61 -47.48 29.55
N PHE A 174 -7.40 -46.46 29.89
CA PHE A 174 -7.40 -45.22 29.12
C PHE A 174 -6.09 -44.46 29.37
N ARG A 175 -5.04 -44.75 28.58
CA ARG A 175 -3.76 -44.03 28.69
C ARG A 175 -3.91 -42.66 28.05
N ARG A 176 -3.59 -41.60 28.82
CA ARG A 176 -3.52 -40.24 28.29
C ARG A 176 -2.47 -40.20 27.18
N PRO A 177 -2.82 -39.79 25.96
CA PRO A 177 -1.86 -39.76 24.88
C PRO A 177 -0.82 -38.66 25.09
N ARG A 178 0.46 -39.00 24.91
CA ARG A 178 1.57 -38.03 25.00
C ARG A 178 1.39 -36.87 24.01
N ALA A 179 0.74 -37.12 22.88
CA ALA A 179 0.39 -36.11 21.88
C ALA A 179 -0.52 -35.00 22.43
N LEU A 180 -1.25 -35.22 23.53
CA LEU A 180 -2.06 -34.18 24.17
C LEU A 180 -1.19 -33.01 24.64
N PHE A 181 -0.08 -33.31 25.32
CA PHE A 181 0.81 -32.26 25.82
C PHE A 181 1.50 -31.51 24.68
N VAL A 182 1.86 -32.20 23.60
CA VAL A 182 2.44 -31.59 22.40
C VAL A 182 1.42 -30.66 21.73
N ALA A 183 0.19 -31.12 21.53
CA ALA A 183 -0.87 -30.32 20.91
C ALA A 183 -1.19 -29.06 21.74
N VAL A 184 -1.31 -29.20 23.06
CA VAL A 184 -1.55 -28.07 23.98
C VAL A 184 -0.38 -27.09 23.96
N GLY A 185 0.86 -27.58 23.99
CA GLY A 185 2.06 -26.74 23.93
C GLY A 185 2.16 -25.95 22.62
N LEU A 186 1.85 -26.59 21.48
CA LEU A 186 1.85 -25.91 20.17
C LEU A 186 0.71 -24.89 20.05
N LEU A 187 -0.49 -25.20 20.54
CA LEU A 187 -1.59 -24.23 20.58
C LEU A 187 -1.23 -23.01 21.43
N PHE A 188 -0.57 -23.23 22.57
CA PHE A 188 -0.07 -22.14 23.41
C PHE A 188 1.01 -21.32 22.69
N ALA A 189 1.94 -21.97 21.99
CA ALA A 189 2.96 -21.29 21.20
C ALA A 189 2.36 -20.43 20.08
N VAL A 190 1.33 -20.92 19.39
CA VAL A 190 0.58 -20.13 18.39
C VAL A 190 -0.07 -18.90 19.06
N GLY A 191 -0.76 -19.07 20.18
CA GLY A 191 -1.38 -17.96 20.91
C GLY A 191 -0.37 -16.91 21.39
N ALA A 192 0.76 -17.37 21.95
CA ALA A 192 1.85 -16.49 22.36
C ALA A 192 2.48 -15.75 21.16
N ALA A 193 2.71 -16.45 20.06
CA ALA A 193 3.23 -15.86 18.82
C ALA A 193 2.27 -14.81 18.24
N SER A 194 0.95 -15.03 18.36
CA SER A 194 -0.06 -14.04 17.96
C SER A 194 -0.02 -12.77 18.83
N LEU A 195 0.21 -12.90 20.14
CA LEU A 195 0.27 -11.77 21.10
C LEU A 195 1.58 -10.97 21.06
N LEU A 196 2.67 -11.52 20.53
CA LEU A 196 3.91 -10.77 20.39
C LEU A 196 3.70 -9.51 19.54
N PRO A 197 4.19 -8.33 19.96
CA PRO A 197 4.14 -7.14 19.11
C PRO A 197 4.86 -7.42 17.78
N GLN A 198 4.42 -6.73 16.72
CA GLN A 198 5.08 -6.82 15.44
C GLN A 198 6.49 -6.23 15.59
N PHE A 199 7.51 -7.08 15.55
CA PHE A 199 8.88 -6.62 15.46
C PHE A 199 9.18 -6.36 13.98
N ASP A 200 9.31 -5.08 13.63
CA ASP A 200 9.72 -4.67 12.29
C ASP A 200 11.22 -4.96 12.10
N LEU A 201 11.52 -6.22 11.80
CA LEU A 201 12.87 -6.71 11.52
C LEU A 201 13.42 -6.18 10.19
N LEU A 202 12.56 -5.66 9.31
CA LEU A 202 12.92 -5.18 7.97
C LEU A 202 13.01 -3.65 7.90
N GLY A 203 12.71 -2.93 8.97
CA GLY A 203 12.72 -1.46 8.99
C GLY A 203 11.67 -0.82 8.08
N ALA A 204 10.64 -1.58 7.66
CA ALA A 204 9.60 -1.10 6.75
C ALA A 204 8.73 0.00 7.38
N GLU A 205 8.55 -0.01 8.70
CA GLU A 205 7.89 1.04 9.47
C GLU A 205 8.78 2.29 9.55
N GLN A 206 10.11 2.11 9.67
CA GLN A 206 11.05 3.23 9.63
C GLN A 206 11.07 3.90 8.25
N GLU A 207 11.06 3.11 7.18
CA GLU A 207 10.93 3.62 5.80
C GLU A 207 9.60 4.36 5.61
N ARG A 208 8.46 3.79 6.04
CA ARG A 208 7.16 4.47 6.00
C ARG A 208 7.14 5.76 6.82
N ALA A 209 7.78 5.77 7.99
CA ALA A 209 7.88 6.95 8.83
C ALA A 209 8.80 8.02 8.22
N GLN A 210 9.84 7.63 7.48
CA GLN A 210 10.69 8.54 6.71
C GLN A 210 9.92 9.13 5.53
N VAL A 211 9.26 8.31 4.71
CA VAL A 211 8.41 8.77 3.61
C VAL A 211 7.31 9.71 4.12
N ALA A 212 6.64 9.38 5.22
CA ALA A 212 5.62 10.25 5.81
C ALA A 212 6.19 11.59 6.34
N LYS A 213 7.44 11.61 6.83
CA LYS A 213 8.13 12.84 7.24
C LYS A 213 8.54 13.68 6.03
N GLU A 214 9.02 13.05 4.97
CA GLU A 214 9.37 13.71 3.70
C GLU A 214 8.14 14.31 3.03
N GLU A 215 7.05 13.55 2.94
CA GLU A 215 5.77 14.05 2.42
C GLU A 215 5.27 15.27 3.21
N LYS A 216 5.40 15.26 4.54
CA LYS A 216 5.07 16.43 5.37
C LYS A 216 5.97 17.63 5.08
N ARG A 217 7.28 17.43 4.94
CA ARG A 217 8.23 18.52 4.60
C ARG A 217 7.93 19.11 3.22
N VAL A 218 7.68 18.27 2.22
CA VAL A 218 7.29 18.70 0.86
C VAL A 218 5.98 19.47 0.91
N ARG A 219 4.99 18.99 1.68
CA ARG A 219 3.71 19.69 1.84
C ARG A 219 3.87 21.06 2.49
N GLU A 220 4.67 21.16 3.55
CA GLU A 220 4.95 22.45 4.20
C GLU A 220 5.68 23.43 3.27
N ALA A 221 6.67 22.97 2.49
CA ALA A 221 7.36 23.78 1.50
C ALA A 221 6.38 24.30 0.43
N ARG A 222 5.49 23.45 -0.09
CA ARG A 222 4.43 23.84 -1.04
C ARG A 222 3.48 24.88 -0.46
N GLU A 223 3.05 24.72 0.79
CA GLU A 223 2.16 25.69 1.44
C GLU A 223 2.81 27.06 1.61
N ARG A 224 4.12 27.11 1.90
CA ARG A 224 4.88 28.37 1.96
C ARG A 224 4.98 29.03 0.60
N GLN A 225 5.36 28.27 -0.43
CA GLN A 225 5.44 28.76 -1.81
C GLN A 225 4.09 29.31 -2.27
N ARG A 226 3.01 28.57 -1.99
CA ARG A 226 1.65 28.97 -2.36
C ARG A 226 1.26 30.30 -1.74
N LYS A 227 1.56 30.53 -0.46
CA LYS A 227 1.29 31.81 0.20
C LYS A 227 2.04 32.97 -0.45
N ARG A 228 3.31 32.77 -0.82
CA ARG A 228 4.11 33.79 -1.53
C ARG A 228 3.55 34.08 -2.92
N LEU A 229 3.14 33.05 -3.66
CA LEU A 229 2.50 33.21 -4.97
C LEU A 229 1.15 33.91 -4.87
N GLU A 230 0.33 33.61 -3.86
CA GLU A 230 -0.93 34.31 -3.61
C GLU A 230 -0.70 35.81 -3.35
N GLU A 231 0.34 36.18 -2.59
CA GLU A 231 0.72 37.59 -2.39
C GLU A 231 1.15 38.27 -3.71
N ILE A 232 1.88 37.57 -4.58
CA ILE A 232 2.28 38.08 -5.90
C ILE A 232 1.05 38.23 -6.80
N VAL A 233 0.13 37.27 -6.81
CA VAL A 233 -1.14 37.35 -7.55
C VAL A 233 -1.95 38.57 -7.10
N GLU A 234 -2.05 38.82 -5.80
CA GLU A 234 -2.75 40.00 -5.28
C GLU A 234 -2.05 41.31 -5.68
N LYS A 235 -0.72 41.35 -5.70
CA LYS A 235 0.03 42.51 -6.25
C LYS A 235 -0.22 42.69 -7.75
N ALA A 236 -0.28 41.61 -8.52
CA ALA A 236 -0.55 41.64 -9.96
C ALA A 236 -1.96 42.17 -10.26
N LYS A 237 -2.98 41.72 -9.52
CA LYS A 237 -4.35 42.24 -9.63
C LYS A 237 -4.43 43.74 -9.37
N ARG A 238 -3.73 44.21 -8.33
CA ARG A 238 -3.68 45.65 -8.00
C ARG A 238 -2.95 46.46 -9.08
N ALA A 239 -1.92 45.87 -9.70
CA ALA A 239 -1.13 46.51 -10.74
C ALA A 239 -1.80 46.53 -12.13
N LYS A 240 -2.94 45.84 -12.32
CA LYS A 240 -3.66 45.70 -13.60
C LYS A 240 -2.78 45.14 -14.72
N VAL A 241 -2.10 44.04 -14.41
CA VAL A 241 -1.21 43.32 -15.33
C VAL A 241 -2.01 42.65 -16.46
N ASP A 242 -1.34 42.28 -17.56
CA ASP A 242 -1.95 41.55 -18.66
C ASP A 242 -2.65 40.25 -18.19
N PRO A 243 -3.86 39.94 -18.70
CA PRO A 243 -4.62 38.75 -18.31
C PRO A 243 -3.91 37.42 -18.56
N ARG A 244 -2.92 37.34 -19.47
CA ARG A 244 -2.16 36.09 -19.66
C ARG A 244 -1.23 35.83 -18.48
N THR A 245 -0.56 36.87 -18.00
CA THR A 245 0.32 36.79 -16.84
C THR A 245 -0.48 36.55 -15.57
N GLU A 246 -1.64 37.20 -15.42
CA GLU A 246 -2.57 36.90 -14.33
C GLU A 246 -3.01 35.43 -14.33
N LYS A 247 -3.35 34.87 -15.51
CA LYS A 247 -3.69 33.44 -15.64
C LYS A 247 -2.53 32.52 -15.27
N LEU A 248 -1.30 32.85 -15.65
CA LEU A 248 -0.12 32.07 -15.27
C LEU A 248 0.06 32.07 -13.75
N LEU A 249 0.07 33.26 -13.14
CA LEU A 249 0.21 33.42 -11.69
C LEU A 249 -0.93 32.69 -10.94
N GLN A 250 -2.14 32.76 -11.46
CA GLN A 250 -3.29 32.05 -10.92
C GLN A 250 -3.13 30.53 -11.03
N LYS A 251 -2.67 30.01 -12.18
CA LYS A 251 -2.37 28.58 -12.35
C LYS A 251 -1.33 28.10 -11.34
N MET A 252 -0.31 28.90 -11.05
CA MET A 252 0.74 28.59 -10.07
C MET A 252 0.21 28.55 -8.63
N SER A 253 -0.76 29.42 -8.30
CA SER A 253 -1.34 29.50 -6.94
C SER A 253 -2.38 28.41 -6.62
N GLN A 254 -2.93 27.73 -7.63
CA GLN A 254 -4.02 26.77 -7.44
C GLN A 254 -3.53 25.48 -6.76
N PRO A 255 -4.24 24.99 -5.72
CA PRO A 255 -3.90 23.74 -5.06
C PRO A 255 -4.10 22.56 -6.03
N GLU A 256 -3.13 21.65 -6.06
CA GLU A 256 -3.17 20.47 -6.92
C GLU A 256 -4.41 19.58 -6.75
N GLU A 257 -5.01 19.58 -5.56
CA GLU A 257 -6.23 18.80 -5.29
C GLU A 257 -7.41 19.17 -6.22
N GLN A 258 -7.38 20.38 -6.81
CA GLN A 258 -8.38 20.84 -7.76
C GLN A 258 -8.01 20.59 -9.22
N ARG A 259 -6.77 20.15 -9.52
CA ARG A 259 -6.38 19.73 -10.87
C ARG A 259 -6.92 18.33 -11.12
N THR A 260 -8.03 18.30 -11.85
CA THR A 260 -8.81 17.18 -12.39
C THR A 260 -8.45 15.76 -11.92
N GLU A 261 -9.44 15.05 -11.39
CA GLU A 261 -9.37 13.61 -11.03
C GLU A 261 -8.86 12.68 -12.15
N ALA A 262 -8.83 13.18 -13.40
CA ALA A 262 -8.20 12.52 -14.54
C ALA A 262 -6.68 12.25 -14.35
N GLU A 263 -6.00 13.03 -13.49
CA GLU A 263 -4.57 12.89 -13.20
C GLU A 263 -4.28 12.10 -11.90
N LYS A 264 -5.34 11.74 -11.15
CA LYS A 264 -5.24 10.89 -9.94
C LYS A 264 -4.91 9.42 -10.24
N ARG A 265 -4.68 9.03 -11.50
CA ARG A 265 -4.12 7.70 -11.79
C ARG A 265 -2.71 7.67 -11.22
N PRO A 266 -2.42 6.88 -10.15
CA PRO A 266 -1.09 6.85 -9.55
C PRO A 266 -0.10 6.42 -10.64
N PRO A 267 0.77 7.32 -11.14
CA PRO A 267 1.87 6.90 -11.99
C PRO A 267 2.71 5.93 -11.16
N ALA A 268 3.00 4.76 -11.73
CA ALA A 268 3.75 3.71 -11.09
C ALA A 268 5.04 4.28 -10.46
N LYS A 269 5.11 4.26 -9.12
CA LYS A 269 6.31 4.50 -8.28
C LYS A 269 7.19 5.71 -8.63
N GLN A 270 6.69 6.74 -9.32
CA GLN A 270 7.48 7.94 -9.53
C GLN A 270 7.51 8.75 -8.23
N ASP A 271 8.73 9.03 -7.77
CA ASP A 271 9.06 9.88 -6.64
C ASP A 271 8.30 11.21 -6.68
N PRO A 272 7.55 11.59 -5.62
CA PRO A 272 6.79 12.84 -5.57
C PRO A 272 7.67 14.08 -5.82
N GLN A 273 8.96 14.04 -5.47
CA GLN A 273 9.87 15.16 -5.69
C GLN A 273 10.10 15.44 -7.19
N ARG A 274 10.32 14.39 -7.99
CA ARG A 274 10.59 14.53 -9.43
C ARG A 274 9.42 15.15 -10.18
N ARG A 275 8.19 14.86 -9.77
CA ARG A 275 7.00 15.45 -10.38
C ARG A 275 6.88 16.93 -10.08
N GLU A 276 7.29 17.37 -8.91
CA GLU A 276 7.29 18.80 -8.58
C GLU A 276 8.38 19.55 -9.32
N LEU A 277 9.59 19.00 -9.39
CA LEU A 277 10.67 19.60 -10.16
C LEU A 277 10.27 19.76 -11.63
N ALA A 278 9.67 18.73 -12.25
CA ALA A 278 9.19 18.82 -13.63
C ALA A 278 8.12 19.90 -13.83
N LYS A 279 7.26 20.16 -12.83
CA LYS A 279 6.26 21.24 -12.87
C LYS A 279 6.90 22.60 -12.68
N MET A 280 7.86 22.73 -11.76
CA MET A 280 8.60 23.98 -11.57
C MET A 280 9.36 24.34 -12.85
N ASP A 281 9.96 23.36 -13.52
CA ASP A 281 10.59 23.54 -14.84
C ASP A 281 9.59 24.03 -15.91
N GLU A 282 8.39 23.45 -15.96
CA GLU A 282 7.33 23.88 -16.90
C GLU A 282 6.89 25.32 -16.62
N LEU A 283 6.62 25.65 -15.36
CA LEU A 283 6.23 27.00 -14.94
C LEU A 283 7.34 28.02 -15.17
N ARG A 284 8.60 27.63 -14.94
CA ARG A 284 9.78 28.45 -15.22
C ARG A 284 9.89 28.76 -16.71
N ARG A 285 9.65 27.77 -17.58
CA ARG A 285 9.61 27.98 -19.04
C ARG A 285 8.47 28.90 -19.44
N GLU A 286 7.25 28.68 -18.95
CA GLU A 286 6.11 29.58 -19.24
C GLU A 286 6.43 31.02 -18.79
N ALA A 287 6.99 31.21 -17.60
CA ALA A 287 7.38 32.53 -17.09
C ALA A 287 8.54 33.16 -17.90
N GLN A 288 9.54 32.37 -18.29
CA GLN A 288 10.64 32.81 -19.17
C GLN A 288 10.12 33.21 -20.55
N GLU A 289 9.21 32.44 -21.16
CA GLU A 289 8.60 32.78 -22.43
C GLU A 289 7.84 34.12 -22.37
N LEU A 290 7.14 34.40 -21.26
CA LEU A 290 6.50 35.71 -21.03
C LEU A 290 7.52 36.84 -20.89
N ARG A 291 8.60 36.60 -20.12
CA ARG A 291 9.71 37.55 -19.95
C ARG A 291 10.45 37.82 -21.26
N GLU A 292 10.54 36.82 -22.13
CA GLU A 292 11.27 36.87 -23.38
C GLU A 292 10.49 37.43 -24.56
N ARG A 293 9.23 37.82 -24.35
CA ARG A 293 8.43 38.52 -25.37
C ARG A 293 9.17 39.75 -25.88
N GLU A 294 9.01 40.04 -27.16
CA GLU A 294 9.68 41.17 -27.82
C GLU A 294 9.39 42.50 -27.11
N GLU A 295 8.19 42.67 -26.56
CA GLU A 295 7.78 43.83 -25.76
C GLU A 295 8.69 44.03 -24.54
N MET A 296 8.92 42.98 -23.74
CA MET A 296 9.79 43.03 -22.56
C MET A 296 11.28 43.18 -22.93
N LYS A 297 11.74 42.49 -23.98
CA LYS A 297 13.11 42.67 -24.49
C LYS A 297 13.35 44.10 -25.01
N SER A 298 12.33 44.73 -25.61
CA SER A 298 12.41 46.11 -26.07
C SER A 298 12.42 47.10 -24.90
N LEU A 299 11.64 46.83 -23.85
CA LEU A 299 11.65 47.56 -22.58
C LEU A 299 13.05 47.53 -21.95
N ASP A 300 13.69 46.36 -21.88
CA ASP A 300 15.04 46.21 -21.31
C ASP A 300 16.07 47.04 -22.06
N ARG A 301 16.09 46.93 -23.40
CA ARG A 301 16.99 47.73 -24.25
C ARG A 301 16.76 49.22 -24.07
N MET A 302 15.51 49.65 -23.90
CA MET A 302 15.16 51.04 -23.68
C MET A 302 15.65 51.54 -22.31
N LEU A 303 15.42 50.76 -21.25
CA LEU A 303 15.92 51.08 -19.91
C LEU A 303 17.45 51.15 -19.90
N GLU A 304 18.13 50.25 -20.57
CA GLU A 304 19.59 50.24 -20.70
C GLU A 304 20.12 51.46 -21.48
N GLN A 305 19.45 51.85 -22.58
CA GLN A 305 19.75 53.08 -23.32
C GLN A 305 19.54 54.34 -22.48
N ILE A 306 18.50 54.37 -21.63
CA ILE A 306 18.25 55.50 -20.73
C ILE A 306 19.29 55.55 -19.60
N GLN A 307 19.64 54.41 -19.00
CA GLN A 307 20.63 54.34 -17.93
C GLN A 307 22.03 54.71 -18.41
N SER A 308 22.42 54.24 -19.60
CA SER A 308 23.74 54.54 -20.19
C SER A 308 23.90 56.01 -20.61
N SER A 309 22.80 56.73 -20.80
CA SER A 309 22.82 58.12 -21.27
C SER A 309 22.73 59.14 -20.13
N ALA A 310 23.76 59.20 -19.29
CA ALA A 310 23.90 60.16 -18.18
C ALA A 310 24.32 61.59 -18.65
N GLN A 311 23.63 62.13 -19.65
CA GLN A 311 23.89 63.50 -20.12
C GLN A 311 23.26 64.52 -19.17
N LYS A 312 23.95 65.62 -18.89
CA LYS A 312 23.45 66.70 -18.02
C LYS A 312 22.36 67.48 -18.75
N LEU A 313 21.11 67.33 -18.34
CA LEU A 313 20.01 68.22 -18.73
C LEU A 313 20.13 69.54 -17.96
N GLU A 314 19.69 70.66 -18.53
CA GLU A 314 19.87 71.97 -17.90
C GLU A 314 18.71 72.31 -16.95
N SER A 315 17.47 72.05 -17.37
CA SER A 315 16.27 72.29 -16.56
C SER A 315 16.10 71.30 -15.41
N GLN A 316 15.50 71.77 -14.32
CA GLN A 316 15.30 70.94 -13.12
C GLN A 316 14.26 69.85 -13.37
N GLU A 317 13.21 70.14 -14.13
CA GLU A 317 12.16 69.16 -14.45
C GLU A 317 12.67 68.04 -15.36
N ALA A 318 13.55 68.37 -16.31
CA ALA A 318 14.17 67.36 -17.15
C ALA A 318 15.15 66.47 -16.35
N LYS A 319 15.86 67.03 -15.36
CA LYS A 319 16.67 66.25 -14.41
C LYS A 319 15.81 65.34 -13.55
N ASP A 320 14.68 65.84 -13.04
CA ASP A 320 13.76 65.04 -12.24
C ASP A 320 13.21 63.86 -13.05
N MET A 321 12.79 64.11 -14.29
CA MET A 321 12.36 63.09 -15.25
C MET A 321 13.47 62.07 -15.55
N GLN A 322 14.69 62.54 -15.85
CA GLN A 322 15.84 61.67 -16.09
C GLN A 322 16.17 60.81 -14.86
N SER A 323 16.11 61.39 -13.66
CA SER A 323 16.37 60.65 -12.42
C SER A 323 15.28 59.61 -12.15
N ALA A 324 14.02 59.93 -12.46
CA ALA A 324 12.89 59.02 -12.33
C ALA A 324 13.03 57.85 -13.31
N LEU A 325 13.35 58.13 -14.57
CA LEU A 325 13.61 57.09 -15.57
C LEU A 325 14.83 56.22 -15.23
N GLN A 326 15.92 56.81 -14.73
CA GLN A 326 17.10 56.05 -14.29
C GLN A 326 16.78 55.12 -13.12
N LYS A 327 15.87 55.55 -12.22
CA LYS A 327 15.37 54.74 -11.11
C LYS A 327 14.29 53.74 -11.51
N GLY A 328 13.81 53.77 -12.77
CA GLY A 328 12.67 52.97 -13.21
C GLY A 328 11.31 53.44 -12.67
N ASP A 329 11.24 54.62 -12.06
CA ASP A 329 9.99 55.20 -11.55
C ASP A 329 9.26 55.97 -12.67
N LEU A 330 8.54 55.21 -13.48
CA LEU A 330 7.80 55.74 -14.63
C LEU A 330 6.62 56.63 -14.23
N SER A 331 6.05 56.45 -13.03
CA SER A 331 5.01 57.34 -12.51
C SER A 331 5.55 58.75 -12.27
N SER A 332 6.69 58.83 -11.59
CA SER A 332 7.39 60.10 -11.38
C SER A 332 7.86 60.71 -12.69
N ALA A 333 8.32 59.88 -13.65
CA ALA A 333 8.69 60.36 -14.99
C ALA A 333 7.49 60.93 -15.76
N SER A 334 6.32 60.26 -15.72
CA SER A 334 5.06 60.72 -16.31
C SER A 334 4.60 62.05 -15.70
N GLN A 335 4.68 62.19 -14.37
CA GLN A 335 4.37 63.45 -13.69
C GLN A 335 5.35 64.58 -14.03
N ALA A 336 6.66 64.30 -14.08
CA ALA A 336 7.67 65.27 -14.47
C ALA A 336 7.48 65.71 -15.92
N MET A 337 7.09 64.80 -16.81
CA MET A 337 6.77 65.09 -18.21
C MET A 337 5.52 65.97 -18.34
N LYS A 338 4.46 65.74 -17.56
CA LYS A 338 3.28 66.61 -17.51
C LYS A 338 3.63 68.01 -17.01
N LYS A 339 4.45 68.13 -15.95
CA LYS A 339 4.94 69.43 -15.46
C LYS A 339 5.80 70.15 -16.51
N LEU A 340 6.62 69.41 -17.25
CA LEU A 340 7.40 69.97 -18.37
C LEU A 340 6.47 70.49 -19.47
N ALA A 341 5.40 69.75 -19.80
CA ALA A 341 4.38 70.16 -20.76
C ALA A 341 3.66 71.45 -20.35
N ASP A 342 3.27 71.54 -19.08
CA ASP A 342 2.61 72.71 -18.51
C ASP A 342 3.53 73.93 -18.56
N LYS A 343 4.81 73.77 -18.19
CA LYS A 343 5.82 74.84 -18.27
C LYS A 343 6.09 75.30 -19.68
N ILE A 344 6.17 74.40 -20.65
CA ILE A 344 6.30 74.78 -22.06
C ILE A 344 5.07 75.57 -22.52
N SER A 345 3.87 75.13 -22.14
CA SER A 345 2.62 75.81 -22.47
C SER A 345 2.53 77.21 -21.83
N GLU A 346 3.06 77.37 -20.61
CA GLU A 346 3.12 78.64 -19.90
C GLU A 346 4.17 79.59 -20.52
N ALA A 347 5.39 79.10 -20.81
CA ALA A 347 6.44 79.85 -21.49
C ALA A 347 6.03 80.31 -22.90
N GLN A 348 5.25 79.49 -23.62
CA GLN A 348 4.71 79.86 -24.93
C GLN A 348 3.67 80.99 -24.83
N LYS A 349 2.85 81.00 -23.78
CA LYS A 349 1.87 82.06 -23.52
C LYS A 349 2.52 83.36 -23.04
N SER A 350 3.58 83.28 -22.25
CA SER A 350 4.33 84.44 -21.76
C SER A 350 5.24 85.07 -22.82
N GLY A 351 5.57 84.32 -23.89
CA GLY A 351 6.45 84.78 -24.97
C GLY A 351 7.95 84.71 -24.61
N ASP A 352 8.30 83.96 -23.57
CA ASP A 352 9.67 83.88 -23.05
C ASP A 352 10.52 82.91 -23.89
N LYS A 353 11.13 83.46 -24.95
CA LYS A 353 11.84 82.67 -25.98
C LYS A 353 13.04 81.89 -25.44
N ASP A 354 13.71 82.42 -24.42
CA ASP A 354 14.93 81.81 -23.87
C ASP A 354 14.61 80.53 -23.08
N GLU A 355 13.56 80.55 -22.24
CA GLU A 355 13.11 79.36 -21.51
C GLU A 355 12.56 78.29 -22.43
N LEU A 356 11.78 78.69 -23.44
CA LEU A 356 11.22 77.79 -24.44
C LEU A 356 12.32 77.11 -25.27
N SER A 357 13.39 77.85 -25.60
CA SER A 357 14.56 77.28 -26.28
C SER A 357 15.30 76.23 -25.43
N LYS A 358 15.44 76.44 -24.12
CA LYS A 358 16.09 75.48 -23.21
C LYS A 358 15.23 74.24 -23.00
N LEU A 359 13.94 74.42 -22.74
CA LEU A 359 12.99 73.32 -22.54
C LEU A 359 12.85 72.48 -23.81
N SER A 360 12.77 73.11 -25.00
CA SER A 360 12.73 72.37 -26.27
C SER A 360 14.03 71.58 -26.52
N LYS A 361 15.19 72.14 -26.16
CA LYS A 361 16.48 71.46 -26.30
C LYS A 361 16.61 70.26 -25.36
N ASP A 362 16.19 70.40 -24.11
CA ASP A 362 16.15 69.31 -23.13
C ASP A 362 15.14 68.21 -23.57
N LEU A 363 13.97 68.60 -24.07
CA LEU A 363 12.97 67.67 -24.61
C LEU A 363 13.51 66.90 -25.82
N ASN A 364 14.16 67.60 -26.77
CA ASN A 364 14.77 66.95 -27.93
C ASN A 364 15.90 66.01 -27.52
N ALA A 365 16.69 66.37 -26.50
CA ALA A 365 17.75 65.51 -25.97
C ALA A 365 17.18 64.24 -25.30
N LEU A 366 16.03 64.34 -24.63
CA LEU A 366 15.31 63.19 -24.07
C LEU A 366 14.66 62.33 -25.16
N LEU A 367 14.01 62.95 -26.15
CA LEU A 367 13.35 62.23 -27.24
C LEU A 367 14.34 61.47 -28.12
N LYS A 368 15.51 62.04 -28.39
CA LYS A 368 16.60 61.33 -29.08
C LYS A 368 17.12 60.12 -28.31
N LYS A 369 16.92 60.06 -26.99
CA LYS A 369 17.27 58.87 -26.19
C LYS A 369 16.15 57.85 -26.16
N LEU A 370 14.92 58.30 -26.38
CA LEU A 370 13.73 57.47 -26.52
C LEU A 370 13.53 56.99 -27.97
N ASP A 371 14.52 57.16 -28.86
CA ASP A 371 14.39 56.99 -30.31
C ASP A 371 14.23 55.53 -30.79
N GLY A 372 13.82 54.64 -29.88
CA GLY A 372 13.41 53.26 -30.16
C GLY A 372 11.91 53.01 -29.91
N LEU A 373 11.15 54.00 -29.45
CA LEU A 373 9.69 53.90 -29.37
C LEU A 373 9.09 54.10 -30.76
N PRO A 374 8.12 53.28 -31.21
CA PRO A 374 7.51 53.43 -32.54
C PRO A 374 6.83 54.78 -32.78
N GLN A 375 6.62 55.59 -31.72
CA GLN A 375 6.10 56.97 -31.81
C GLN A 375 7.14 58.05 -31.44
N SER A 376 8.39 57.70 -31.12
CA SER A 376 9.45 58.69 -30.86
C SER A 376 9.69 59.58 -32.08
N GLU A 377 9.48 59.05 -33.29
CA GLU A 377 9.67 59.77 -34.54
C GLU A 377 8.62 60.87 -34.75
N GLU A 378 7.38 60.63 -34.32
CA GLU A 378 6.31 61.65 -34.37
C GLU A 378 6.57 62.74 -33.34
N LEU A 379 7.07 62.36 -32.16
CA LEU A 379 7.43 63.29 -31.09
C LEU A 379 8.68 64.09 -31.39
N SER A 380 9.70 63.49 -32.01
CA SER A 380 10.92 64.20 -32.38
C SER A 380 10.63 65.21 -33.49
N LYS A 381 9.73 64.89 -34.42
CA LYS A 381 9.18 65.84 -35.41
C LYS A 381 8.38 66.95 -34.72
N ALA A 382 7.47 66.62 -33.81
CA ALA A 382 6.72 67.61 -33.03
C ALA A 382 7.64 68.52 -32.17
N ALA A 383 8.73 67.97 -31.64
CA ALA A 383 9.73 68.68 -30.87
C ALA A 383 10.63 69.58 -31.72
N ALA A 384 10.92 69.20 -32.96
CA ALA A 384 11.61 70.05 -33.92
C ALA A 384 10.72 71.21 -34.40
N ASP A 385 9.41 70.95 -34.54
CA ASP A 385 8.40 71.92 -34.99
C ASP A 385 7.76 72.73 -33.86
N LEU A 386 8.22 72.55 -32.61
CA LEU A 386 7.68 73.15 -31.40
C LEU A 386 7.62 74.69 -31.43
N ALA A 387 8.47 75.33 -32.24
CA ALA A 387 8.45 76.78 -32.47
C ALA A 387 7.29 77.26 -33.38
N LYS A 388 6.63 76.34 -34.10
CA LYS A 388 5.56 76.60 -35.08
C LYS A 388 4.26 75.86 -34.77
N MET A 389 4.29 74.88 -33.88
CA MET A 389 3.16 74.02 -33.55
C MET A 389 2.18 74.74 -32.61
N ASP A 390 0.88 74.54 -32.84
CA ASP A 390 -0.15 75.06 -31.95
C ASP A 390 -0.03 74.38 -30.57
N PRO A 391 -0.19 75.13 -29.46
CA PRO A 391 -0.05 74.59 -28.10
C PRO A 391 -1.00 73.41 -27.82
N LYS A 392 -2.12 73.33 -28.55
CA LYS A 392 -3.07 72.22 -28.45
C LYS A 392 -2.52 70.90 -28.99
N ASP A 393 -1.73 70.94 -30.06
CA ASP A 393 -1.19 69.72 -30.67
C ASP A 393 0.00 69.21 -29.88
N LEU A 394 0.80 70.12 -29.29
CA LEU A 394 1.82 69.75 -28.31
C LEU A 394 1.19 69.08 -27.09
N ALA A 395 0.12 69.65 -26.52
CA ALA A 395 -0.55 69.06 -25.37
C ALA A 395 -1.06 67.63 -25.67
N LYS A 396 -1.64 67.40 -26.87
CA LYS A 396 -2.05 66.05 -27.30
C LYS A 396 -0.87 65.09 -27.46
N ALA A 397 0.24 65.55 -28.04
CA ALA A 397 1.44 64.72 -28.18
C ALA A 397 1.99 64.33 -26.80
N MET A 398 2.00 65.27 -25.84
CA MET A 398 2.47 65.00 -24.48
C MET A 398 1.50 64.12 -23.68
N GLU A 399 0.19 64.23 -23.91
CA GLU A 399 -0.81 63.31 -23.38
C GLU A 399 -0.64 61.89 -23.94
N SER A 400 -0.37 61.76 -25.25
CA SER A 400 -0.04 60.47 -25.88
C SER A 400 1.20 59.85 -25.23
N THR A 401 2.28 60.60 -25.05
CA THR A 401 3.48 60.09 -24.35
C THR A 401 3.23 59.73 -22.91
N ALA A 402 2.44 60.51 -22.18
CA ALA A 402 2.10 60.18 -20.80
C ALA A 402 1.34 58.85 -20.74
N SER A 403 0.42 58.62 -21.69
CA SER A 403 -0.30 57.35 -21.81
C SER A 403 0.62 56.18 -22.14
N GLN A 404 1.67 56.40 -22.93
CA GLN A 404 2.69 55.39 -23.23
C GLN A 404 3.60 55.10 -22.04
N LEU A 405 4.01 56.13 -21.29
CA LEU A 405 4.77 55.94 -20.06
C LEU A 405 3.96 55.15 -19.04
N ASP A 406 2.64 55.40 -18.96
CA ASP A 406 1.73 54.60 -18.13
C ASP A 406 1.62 53.14 -18.64
N GLN A 407 1.67 52.89 -19.95
CA GLN A 407 1.74 51.52 -20.51
C GLN A 407 3.08 50.85 -20.21
N LEU A 408 4.18 51.58 -20.38
CA LEU A 408 5.54 51.15 -20.06
C LEU A 408 5.65 50.81 -18.58
N GLU A 409 4.98 51.57 -17.70
CA GLU A 409 4.91 51.33 -16.27
C GLU A 409 4.22 50.00 -15.96
N ARG A 410 3.14 49.68 -16.67
CA ARG A 410 2.47 48.38 -16.53
C ARG A 410 3.40 47.24 -16.95
N LEU A 411 4.11 47.39 -18.07
CA LEU A 411 5.08 46.39 -18.53
C LEU A 411 6.26 46.23 -17.55
N MET A 412 6.78 47.32 -16.99
CA MET A 412 7.82 47.24 -15.95
C MET A 412 7.34 46.49 -14.71
N ARG A 413 6.15 46.83 -14.20
CA ARG A 413 5.57 46.11 -13.05
C ARG A 413 5.33 44.65 -13.36
N GLU A 414 4.88 44.33 -14.57
CA GLU A 414 4.70 42.95 -15.02
C GLU A 414 6.03 42.20 -15.08
N ARG A 415 7.08 42.84 -15.60
CA ARG A 415 8.44 42.30 -15.61
C ARG A 415 8.96 42.05 -14.19
N ASP A 416 8.79 43.01 -13.27
CA ASP A 416 9.22 42.85 -11.88
C ASP A 416 8.49 41.70 -11.18
N LEU A 417 7.19 41.54 -11.44
CA LEU A 417 6.40 40.41 -10.93
C LEU A 417 6.88 39.08 -11.50
N LEU A 418 7.19 39.02 -12.79
CA LEU A 418 7.75 37.82 -13.43
C LEU A 418 9.14 37.48 -12.86
N ASP A 419 10.02 38.47 -12.69
CA ASP A 419 11.34 38.29 -12.09
C ASP A 419 11.22 37.80 -10.64
N GLN A 420 10.28 38.36 -9.87
CA GLN A 420 9.98 37.86 -8.53
C GLN A 420 9.49 36.41 -8.56
N THR A 421 8.61 36.05 -9.51
CA THR A 421 8.11 34.67 -9.61
C THR A 421 9.19 33.68 -9.98
N LEU A 422 10.08 34.03 -10.92
CA LEU A 422 11.22 33.20 -11.29
C LEU A 422 12.14 32.97 -10.10
N SER A 423 12.41 34.02 -9.31
CA SER A 423 13.23 33.89 -8.10
C SER A 423 12.61 32.97 -7.04
N GLU A 424 11.28 33.01 -6.87
CA GLU A 424 10.57 32.11 -5.95
C GLU A 424 10.56 30.66 -6.48
N ILE A 425 10.40 30.46 -7.79
CA ILE A 425 10.52 29.13 -8.41
C ILE A 425 11.92 28.57 -8.17
N GLU A 426 12.98 29.33 -8.47
CA GLU A 426 14.36 28.90 -8.29
C GLU A 426 14.68 28.58 -6.82
N LEU A 427 14.18 29.39 -5.89
CA LEU A 427 14.33 29.13 -4.46
C LEU A 427 13.64 27.81 -4.07
N THR A 428 12.44 27.54 -4.58
CA THR A 428 11.72 26.29 -4.30
C THR A 428 12.36 25.08 -4.96
N GLU A 429 12.90 25.22 -6.17
CA GLU A 429 13.71 24.18 -6.82
C GLU A 429 14.93 23.85 -5.97
N ASN A 430 15.64 24.86 -5.47
CA ASN A 430 16.80 24.67 -4.60
C ASN A 430 16.42 24.04 -3.25
N GLU A 431 15.31 24.47 -2.64
CA GLU A 431 14.80 23.86 -1.40
C GLU A 431 14.46 22.38 -1.62
N LEU A 432 13.74 22.05 -2.69
CA LEU A 432 13.38 20.67 -3.05
C LEU A 432 14.60 19.83 -3.42
N ALA A 433 15.57 20.38 -4.14
CA ALA A 433 16.81 19.70 -4.51
C ALA A 433 17.74 19.50 -3.30
N SER A 434 17.67 20.39 -2.31
CA SER A 434 18.45 20.30 -1.06
C SER A 434 17.84 19.34 -0.04
N LEU A 435 16.58 18.93 -0.22
CA LEU A 435 16.02 17.85 0.58
C LEU A 435 16.90 16.63 0.32
N PRO A 436 17.48 16.03 1.38
CA PRO A 436 18.48 14.99 1.22
C PRO A 436 17.90 13.91 0.31
N GLN A 437 18.57 13.70 -0.82
CA GLN A 437 18.36 12.56 -1.70
C GLN A 437 18.86 11.26 -1.04
N GLU A 438 18.91 11.23 0.30
CA GLU A 438 19.18 10.06 1.13
C GLU A 438 17.95 9.16 1.09
N TRP A 439 17.60 8.68 -0.08
CA TRP A 439 17.33 7.26 -0.14
C TRP A 439 18.65 6.64 0.28
N PRO A 440 18.75 5.96 1.44
CA PRO A 440 19.92 5.14 1.69
C PRO A 440 20.05 4.28 0.44
N GLU A 441 21.15 4.45 -0.32
CA GLU A 441 21.48 3.49 -1.35
C GLU A 441 21.30 2.12 -0.68
N PRO A 442 20.47 1.23 -1.24
CA PRO A 442 20.03 0.03 -0.54
C PRO A 442 21.26 -0.62 0.06
N CYS A 443 21.35 -0.59 1.40
CA CYS A 443 22.60 -0.78 2.13
C CYS A 443 23.39 -1.92 1.47
N GLU A 444 24.65 -1.70 1.09
CA GLU A 444 25.48 -2.75 0.47
C GLU A 444 25.56 -4.03 1.32
N LEU A 445 25.20 -3.94 2.61
CA LEU A 445 24.94 -5.08 3.50
C LEU A 445 23.92 -6.10 2.97
N CYS A 446 22.98 -5.71 2.10
CA CYS A 446 22.05 -6.63 1.43
C CYS A 446 22.65 -7.33 0.20
N LYS A 447 23.77 -6.85 -0.37
CA LYS A 447 24.47 -7.53 -1.47
C LYS A 447 25.40 -8.65 -0.99
N ASN A 448 25.87 -8.61 0.26
CA ASN A 448 26.86 -9.56 0.78
C ASN A 448 26.29 -10.66 1.69
N GLY A 449 24.97 -10.73 1.88
CA GLY A 449 24.31 -11.75 2.73
C GLY A 449 24.00 -13.09 2.06
N GLY A 450 24.52 -13.35 0.85
CA GLY A 450 24.24 -14.56 0.07
C GLY A 450 25.49 -15.37 -0.25
N THR A 451 26.12 -15.98 0.75
CA THR A 451 27.00 -17.15 0.60
C THR A 451 26.79 -18.11 1.76
#